data_AF-A0A2M9KKC4-F1
#
_entry.id   AF-A0A2M9KKC4-F1
#
_cell.length_a   1.000
_cell.length_b   1.000
_cell.length_c   1.000
_cell.angle_alpha   90.00
_cell.angle_beta   90.00
_cell.angle_gamma   90.00
#
_symmetry.space_group_name_H-M   'P 1'
#
loop_
_entity.id
_entity.type
_entity.pdbx_description
1 polymer ?
#
loop_
_entity_poly.entity_id
_entity_poly.type
_entity_poly.pdbx_seq_one_letter_code
_entity_poly.pdbx_strand_id
1 'polypeptide(L)'
;MRQILARRSVITTVALGLALVAAPTVAEAKPKPNTNAAVKVNLIVQGPDGLLFKGKVKTKGHDVTTATGGTHKCDGTYGGANPSKVPTPTAALDDAAHKKGFTWDGTWYASFDDFSVDTIKSVSGGGSAYWSIAVNGTPTPVGGCQFKINAGDQVSFTWTAF
;
A
#
# COMPACT_ATOMS: atom_id res chain seq x y z
N MET A 1 72.97 12.31 68.69
CA MET A 1 73.61 10.97 68.72
C MET A 1 72.83 10.07 67.76
N ARG A 2 73.52 9.44 66.80
CA ARG A 2 73.09 8.39 65.84
C ARG A 2 72.20 8.75 64.63
N GLN A 3 72.87 8.72 63.47
CA GLN A 3 72.34 8.46 62.13
C GLN A 3 71.67 7.08 62.05
N ILE A 4 70.59 6.92 61.27
CA ILE A 4 70.36 5.74 60.41
C ILE A 4 69.65 6.18 59.11
N LEU A 5 70.34 5.96 57.98
CA LEU A 5 69.83 5.96 56.62
C LEU A 5 68.86 4.79 56.38
N ALA A 6 67.82 4.97 55.56
CA ALA A 6 67.50 4.04 54.46
C ALA A 6 66.37 4.54 53.57
N ARG A 7 66.70 4.72 52.29
CA ARG A 7 65.80 4.89 51.14
C ARG A 7 64.84 3.70 51.02
N ARG A 8 63.60 3.95 50.55
CA ARG A 8 62.73 3.03 49.78
C ARG A 8 61.57 3.83 49.20
N SER A 9 61.71 4.28 47.94
CA SER A 9 61.15 3.66 46.73
C SER A 9 59.80 4.29 46.36
N VAL A 10 59.87 5.28 45.47
CA VAL A 10 58.73 5.78 44.70
C VAL A 10 58.31 4.68 43.72
N ILE A 11 57.08 4.20 43.82
CA ILE A 11 56.48 3.34 42.79
C ILE A 11 55.57 4.26 41.97
N THR A 12 56.09 4.73 40.83
CA THR A 12 55.32 5.41 39.80
C THR A 12 54.58 4.33 39.01
N THR A 13 53.31 4.10 39.33
CA THR A 13 52.44 3.20 38.57
C THR A 13 52.05 3.91 37.27
N VAL A 14 52.71 3.58 36.17
CA VAL A 14 52.28 3.99 34.83
C VAL A 14 51.12 3.07 34.44
N ALA A 15 49.88 3.53 34.64
CA ALA A 15 48.71 2.88 34.07
C ALA A 15 48.66 3.20 32.57
N LEU A 16 49.08 2.24 31.74
CA LEU A 16 48.85 2.27 30.30
C LEU A 16 47.35 2.07 30.05
N GLY A 17 46.59 3.17 29.96
CA GLY A 17 45.20 3.13 29.54
C GLY A 17 45.12 2.81 28.05
N LEU A 18 44.84 1.56 27.68
CA LEU A 18 44.37 1.23 26.34
C LEU A 18 42.94 1.77 26.19
N ALA A 19 42.80 2.93 25.56
CA ALA A 19 41.51 3.39 25.05
C ALA A 19 41.16 2.56 23.80
N LEU A 20 40.32 1.53 23.98
CA LEU A 20 39.64 0.89 22.85
C LEU A 20 38.66 1.91 22.25
N VAL A 21 39.01 2.49 21.10
CA VAL A 21 38.07 3.26 20.29
C VAL A 21 37.12 2.25 19.65
N ALA A 22 35.98 2.00 20.30
CA ALA A 22 34.88 1.28 19.67
C ALA A 22 34.31 2.15 18.55
N ALA A 23 34.67 1.85 17.30
CA ALA A 23 34.01 2.45 16.15
C ALA A 23 32.52 2.09 16.20
N PRO A 24 31.59 3.06 16.09
CA PRO A 24 30.17 2.72 16.03
C PRO A 24 29.94 1.90 14.77
N THR A 25 29.51 0.65 14.95
CA THR A 25 28.97 -0.16 13.86
C THR A 25 27.69 0.51 13.40
N VAL A 26 27.75 1.22 12.26
CA VAL A 26 26.56 1.73 11.61
C VAL A 26 25.75 0.51 11.16
N ALA A 27 24.69 0.19 11.90
CA ALA A 27 23.77 -0.87 11.52
C ALA A 27 23.17 -0.51 10.16
N GLU A 28 23.53 -1.27 9.12
CA GLU A 28 22.99 -1.09 7.79
C GLU A 28 21.49 -1.41 7.83
N ALA A 29 20.64 -0.39 7.63
CA ALA A 29 19.20 -0.57 7.62
C ALA A 29 18.84 -1.50 6.46
N LYS A 30 18.25 -2.67 6.77
CA LYS A 30 17.76 -3.60 5.76
C LYS A 30 16.83 -2.85 4.78
N PRO A 31 16.94 -3.09 3.46
CA PRO A 31 16.05 -2.48 2.47
C PRO A 31 14.59 -2.68 2.89
N LYS A 32 13.83 -1.59 3.05
CA LYS A 32 12.39 -1.69 3.34
C LYS A 32 11.72 -2.38 2.15
N PRO A 33 10.88 -3.41 2.39
CA PRO A 33 10.08 -4.01 1.32
C PRO A 33 9.31 -2.92 0.57
N ASN A 34 9.37 -2.92 -0.75
CA ASN A 34 8.53 -2.03 -1.55
C ASN A 34 7.08 -2.52 -1.45
N THR A 35 6.34 -1.95 -0.50
CA THR A 35 4.92 -2.26 -0.24
C THR A 35 4.02 -1.94 -1.42
N ASN A 36 4.49 -1.09 -2.35
CA ASN A 36 3.80 -0.74 -3.59
C ASN A 36 4.36 -1.43 -4.84
N ALA A 37 5.06 -2.56 -4.67
CA ALA A 37 5.50 -3.36 -5.80
C ALA A 37 4.30 -3.80 -6.65
N ALA A 38 4.45 -3.78 -7.98
CA ALA A 38 3.36 -4.17 -8.87
C ALA A 38 3.04 -5.66 -8.73
N VAL A 39 1.77 -5.97 -8.46
CA VAL A 39 1.25 -7.32 -8.30
C VAL A 39 0.41 -7.72 -9.51
N LYS A 40 0.24 -9.03 -9.72
CA LYS A 40 -0.73 -9.56 -10.69
C LYS A 40 -1.94 -10.10 -9.94
N VAL A 41 -3.13 -9.63 -10.28
CA VAL A 41 -4.41 -10.08 -9.71
C VAL A 41 -5.33 -10.60 -10.81
N ASN A 42 -6.35 -11.37 -10.42
CA ASN A 42 -7.43 -11.79 -11.31
C ASN A 42 -8.62 -10.84 -11.10
N LEU A 43 -8.84 -9.90 -12.01
CA LEU A 43 -9.97 -8.99 -11.96
C LEU A 43 -11.19 -9.61 -12.66
N ILE A 44 -12.34 -9.55 -11.99
CA ILE A 44 -13.65 -9.93 -12.51
C ILE A 44 -14.57 -8.71 -12.41
N VAL A 45 -15.26 -8.37 -13.50
CA VAL A 45 -16.33 -7.38 -13.51
C VAL A 45 -17.59 -8.07 -13.97
N GLN A 46 -18.56 -8.18 -13.06
CA GLN A 46 -19.83 -8.86 -13.28
C GLN A 46 -20.94 -7.82 -13.36
N GLY A 47 -21.53 -7.66 -14.55
CA GLY A 47 -22.69 -6.79 -14.78
C GLY A 47 -24.02 -7.53 -14.55
N PRO A 48 -25.16 -6.82 -14.72
CA PRO A 48 -26.49 -7.39 -14.54
C PRO A 48 -26.79 -8.48 -15.59
N ASP A 49 -26.37 -8.26 -16.85
CA ASP A 49 -26.63 -9.18 -17.97
C ASP A 49 -25.48 -10.18 -18.22
N GLY A 50 -24.49 -10.23 -17.33
CA GLY A 50 -23.37 -11.15 -17.43
C GLY A 50 -21.99 -10.52 -17.24
N LEU A 51 -20.98 -11.30 -17.62
CA LEU A 51 -19.59 -10.97 -17.40
C LEU A 51 -19.13 -9.83 -18.32
N LEU A 52 -18.75 -8.68 -17.75
CA LEU A 52 -18.24 -7.54 -18.50
C LEU A 52 -16.73 -7.65 -18.76
N PHE A 53 -16.00 -8.20 -17.78
CA PHE A 53 -14.56 -8.42 -17.88
C PHE A 53 -14.09 -9.56 -16.97
N LYS A 54 -13.12 -10.34 -17.46
CA LYS A 54 -12.34 -11.27 -16.65
C LYS A 54 -10.93 -11.34 -17.19
N GLY A 55 -9.93 -11.10 -16.36
CA GLY A 55 -8.55 -11.17 -16.82
C GLY A 55 -7.51 -10.91 -15.74
N LYS A 56 -6.26 -11.26 -16.07
CA LYS A 56 -5.11 -10.92 -15.23
C LYS A 56 -4.72 -9.46 -15.44
N VAL A 57 -4.62 -8.72 -14.34
CA VAL A 57 -4.24 -7.31 -14.32
C VAL A 57 -2.95 -7.17 -13.53
N LYS A 58 -1.99 -6.42 -14.07
CA LYS A 58 -0.78 -6.02 -13.34
C LYS A 58 -1.02 -4.62 -12.80
N THR A 59 -0.95 -4.43 -11.50
CA THR A 59 -1.34 -3.17 -10.84
C THR A 59 -0.48 -2.84 -9.63
N LYS A 60 -0.47 -1.57 -9.23
CA LYS A 60 0.10 -1.02 -8.00
C LYS A 60 -0.76 0.17 -7.57
N GLY A 61 -0.57 0.70 -6.37
CA GLY A 61 -1.18 1.96 -5.96
C GLY A 61 -0.65 3.13 -6.79
N HIS A 62 -1.56 3.93 -7.34
CA HIS A 62 -1.27 5.13 -8.14
C HIS A 62 -2.42 6.13 -8.07
N ASP A 63 -2.24 7.30 -8.69
CA ASP A 63 -3.31 8.28 -8.84
C ASP A 63 -4.29 7.81 -9.92
N VAL A 64 -5.57 7.84 -9.61
CA VAL A 64 -6.67 7.44 -10.48
C VAL A 64 -7.39 8.69 -10.95
N THR A 65 -7.77 8.74 -12.22
CA THR A 65 -8.55 9.85 -12.79
C THR A 65 -9.83 9.33 -13.42
N THR A 66 -10.96 9.82 -12.94
CA THR A 66 -12.28 9.56 -13.55
C THR A 66 -12.83 10.85 -14.16
N ALA A 67 -13.81 10.72 -15.05
CA ALA A 67 -14.39 11.89 -15.74
C ALA A 67 -15.19 12.77 -14.76
N THR A 68 -15.97 12.13 -13.88
CA THR A 68 -16.82 12.85 -12.91
C THR A 68 -16.06 13.20 -11.63
N GLY A 69 -15.21 12.29 -11.14
CA GLY A 69 -14.56 12.42 -9.84
C GLY A 69 -13.19 13.09 -9.86
N GLY A 70 -12.57 13.33 -11.02
CA GLY A 70 -11.25 13.96 -11.12
C GLY A 70 -10.11 13.04 -10.69
N THR A 71 -8.94 13.62 -10.39
CA THR A 71 -7.70 12.90 -10.07
C THR A 71 -7.44 12.81 -8.57
N HIS A 72 -7.35 11.59 -8.02
CA HIS A 72 -7.11 11.33 -6.60
C HIS A 72 -6.16 10.14 -6.38
N LYS A 73 -5.49 10.08 -5.22
CA LYS A 73 -4.63 8.93 -4.92
C LYS A 73 -5.48 7.69 -4.66
N CYS A 74 -5.12 6.56 -5.24
CA CYS A 74 -5.70 5.26 -4.93
C CYS A 74 -4.59 4.27 -4.62
N ASP A 75 -3.80 4.61 -3.60
CA ASP A 75 -2.61 3.88 -3.18
C ASP A 75 -2.71 3.31 -1.75
N GLY A 76 -3.92 3.25 -1.17
CA GLY A 76 -4.17 2.62 0.12
C GLY A 76 -3.73 3.43 1.34
N THR A 77 -3.16 4.64 1.16
CA THR A 77 -2.70 5.48 2.27
C THR A 77 -3.79 6.35 2.90
N TYR A 78 -4.93 6.51 2.21
CA TYR A 78 -6.07 7.26 2.72
C TYR A 78 -6.78 6.58 3.89
N GLY A 79 -7.49 7.38 4.70
CA GLY A 79 -8.17 6.90 5.91
C GLY A 79 -7.26 6.27 6.98
N GLY A 80 -5.93 6.38 6.83
CA GLY A 80 -4.96 5.66 7.68
C GLY A 80 -4.96 4.15 7.45
N ALA A 81 -5.54 3.65 6.36
CA ALA A 81 -5.73 2.22 6.11
C ALA A 81 -4.41 1.46 5.98
N ASN A 82 -3.37 2.09 5.41
CA ASN A 82 -2.03 1.52 5.32
C ASN A 82 -0.96 2.59 5.61
N PRO A 83 0.15 2.23 6.29
CA PRO A 83 1.22 3.17 6.63
C PRO A 83 2.08 3.60 5.44
N SER A 84 1.88 2.98 4.27
CA SER A 84 2.62 3.25 3.04
C SER A 84 1.81 2.79 1.84
N LYS A 85 2.20 3.24 0.63
CA LYS A 85 1.51 2.89 -0.62
C LYS A 85 1.41 1.38 -0.83
N VAL A 86 0.26 0.91 -1.30
CA VAL A 86 -0.03 -0.49 -1.63
C VAL A 86 -0.89 -0.58 -2.89
N PRO A 87 -0.90 -1.73 -3.60
CA PRO A 87 -1.88 -2.02 -4.63
C PRO A 87 -3.30 -2.05 -4.07
N THR A 88 -4.28 -1.55 -4.84
CA THR A 88 -5.68 -1.40 -4.41
C THR A 88 -6.67 -1.91 -5.46
N PRO A 89 -7.90 -2.32 -5.08
CA PRO A 89 -8.94 -2.73 -6.02
C PRO A 89 -9.25 -1.70 -7.09
N THR A 90 -9.39 -0.42 -6.73
CA THR A 90 -9.73 0.63 -7.70
C THR A 90 -8.58 0.91 -8.67
N ALA A 91 -7.33 0.89 -8.20
CA ALA A 91 -6.17 0.95 -9.10
C ALA A 91 -6.15 -0.25 -10.08
N ALA A 92 -6.54 -1.45 -9.62
CA ALA A 92 -6.65 -2.61 -10.50
C ALA A 92 -7.74 -2.43 -11.57
N LEU A 93 -8.89 -1.85 -11.22
CA LEU A 93 -9.94 -1.52 -12.19
C LEU A 93 -9.44 -0.50 -13.22
N ASP A 94 -8.77 0.55 -12.76
CA ASP A 94 -8.23 1.62 -13.60
C ASP A 94 -7.15 1.12 -14.58
N ASP A 95 -6.18 0.34 -14.08
CA ASP A 95 -5.16 -0.29 -14.92
C ASP A 95 -5.78 -1.23 -15.96
N ALA A 96 -6.86 -1.94 -15.61
CA ALA A 96 -7.56 -2.81 -16.54
C ALA A 96 -8.29 -2.01 -17.62
N ALA A 97 -9.00 -0.95 -17.23
CA ALA A 97 -9.73 -0.05 -18.11
C ALA A 97 -8.79 0.56 -19.17
N HIS A 98 -7.69 1.17 -18.71
CA HIS A 98 -6.66 1.73 -19.57
C HIS A 98 -6.05 0.69 -20.51
N LYS A 99 -5.67 -0.49 -19.99
CA LYS A 99 -5.02 -1.52 -20.80
C LYS A 99 -5.96 -2.19 -21.79
N LYS A 100 -7.26 -2.23 -21.52
CA LYS A 100 -8.25 -2.97 -22.32
C LYS A 100 -9.17 -2.08 -23.14
N GLY A 101 -9.02 -0.76 -23.03
CA GLY A 101 -9.79 0.20 -23.83
C GLY A 101 -11.27 0.24 -23.45
N PHE A 102 -11.61 -0.02 -22.20
CA PHE A 102 -12.94 0.28 -21.66
C PHE A 102 -12.86 1.42 -20.66
N THR A 103 -13.99 2.08 -20.41
CA THR A 103 -14.09 3.16 -19.42
C THR A 103 -14.75 2.68 -18.15
N TRP A 104 -14.43 3.34 -17.05
CA TRP A 104 -15.21 3.34 -15.84
C TRP A 104 -15.29 4.78 -15.35
N ASP A 105 -16.31 5.10 -14.57
CA ASP A 105 -16.46 6.41 -13.96
C ASP A 105 -16.96 6.26 -12.53
N GLY A 106 -16.68 7.27 -11.72
CA GLY A 106 -17.04 7.27 -10.31
C GLY A 106 -16.88 8.65 -9.71
N THR A 107 -17.82 8.99 -8.84
CA THR A 107 -17.81 10.22 -8.06
C THR A 107 -16.85 10.11 -6.89
N TRP A 108 -16.00 11.11 -6.68
CA TRP A 108 -15.13 11.19 -5.50
C TRP A 108 -15.91 11.69 -4.29
N TYR A 109 -15.83 10.97 -3.17
CA TYR A 109 -16.39 11.40 -1.89
C TYR A 109 -15.27 11.70 -0.91
N ALA A 110 -15.00 12.99 -0.70
CA ALA A 110 -13.96 13.45 0.22
C ALA A 110 -14.20 13.00 1.68
N SER A 111 -15.44 12.74 2.08
CA SER A 111 -15.75 12.20 3.41
C SER A 111 -15.29 10.75 3.62
N PHE A 112 -15.07 10.01 2.53
CA PHE A 112 -14.61 8.62 2.55
C PHE A 112 -13.19 8.44 2.02
N ASP A 113 -12.58 9.52 1.49
CA ASP A 113 -11.35 9.48 0.71
C ASP A 113 -11.36 8.34 -0.35
N ASP A 114 -12.48 8.19 -1.07
CA ASP A 114 -12.64 7.13 -2.07
C ASP A 114 -13.58 7.52 -3.22
N PHE A 115 -13.53 6.73 -4.29
CA PHE A 115 -14.49 6.79 -5.38
C PHE A 115 -15.68 5.86 -5.10
N SER A 116 -16.90 6.39 -5.23
CA SER A 116 -18.06 5.53 -5.50
C SER A 116 -18.02 5.18 -6.99
N VAL A 117 -17.89 3.89 -7.30
CA VAL A 117 -17.90 3.46 -8.70
C VAL A 117 -19.34 3.51 -9.22
N ASP A 118 -19.57 4.35 -10.24
CA ASP A 118 -20.90 4.62 -10.78
C ASP A 118 -21.13 3.85 -12.08
N THR A 119 -20.12 3.75 -12.94
CA THR A 119 -20.19 3.00 -14.19
C THR A 119 -18.94 2.17 -14.46
N ILE A 120 -19.12 0.98 -15.06
CA ILE A 120 -18.02 0.19 -15.63
C ILE A 120 -18.46 -0.32 -16.99
N LYS A 121 -17.64 -0.07 -18.03
CA LYS A 121 -17.92 -0.49 -19.41
C LYS A 121 -19.31 -0.04 -19.89
N SER A 122 -19.65 1.22 -19.60
CA SER A 122 -20.93 1.86 -19.87
C SER A 122 -22.15 1.27 -19.15
N VAL A 123 -21.96 0.31 -18.23
CA VAL A 123 -23.02 -0.22 -17.37
C VAL A 123 -23.07 0.60 -16.10
N SER A 124 -24.20 1.26 -15.84
CA SER A 124 -24.42 2.07 -14.65
C SER A 124 -25.07 1.28 -13.51
N GLY A 125 -24.70 1.60 -12.27
CA GLY A 125 -25.52 1.22 -11.10
C GLY A 125 -26.86 1.97 -11.06
N GLY A 126 -26.90 3.18 -11.63
CA GLY A 126 -28.07 4.05 -11.62
C GLY A 126 -28.52 4.35 -10.19
N GLY A 127 -29.84 4.46 -9.99
CA GLY A 127 -30.45 4.55 -8.65
C GLY A 127 -30.96 3.21 -8.11
N SER A 128 -30.74 2.11 -8.83
CA SER A 128 -31.29 0.78 -8.51
C SER A 128 -30.25 -0.24 -8.09
N ALA A 129 -28.97 0.09 -8.21
CA ALA A 129 -27.86 -0.80 -7.89
C ALA A 129 -26.58 -0.03 -7.57
N TYR A 130 -25.60 -0.75 -7.04
CA TYR A 130 -24.25 -0.28 -6.80
C TYR A 130 -23.21 -1.31 -7.27
N TRP A 131 -21.97 -0.87 -7.45
CA TRP A 131 -20.84 -1.74 -7.77
C TRP A 131 -20.16 -2.22 -6.48
N SER A 132 -20.52 -3.42 -6.02
CA SER A 132 -19.91 -4.03 -4.84
C SER A 132 -18.48 -4.49 -5.13
N ILE A 133 -17.58 -4.27 -4.16
CA ILE A 133 -16.16 -4.64 -4.27
C ILE A 133 -15.91 -5.82 -3.32
N ALA A 134 -15.30 -6.88 -3.84
CA ALA A 134 -14.84 -7.99 -3.02
C ALA A 134 -13.44 -8.45 -3.42
N VAL A 135 -12.70 -8.95 -2.44
CA VAL A 135 -11.40 -9.58 -2.62
C VAL A 135 -11.48 -11.01 -2.10
N ASN A 136 -11.11 -11.97 -2.95
CA ASN A 136 -11.20 -13.41 -2.67
C ASN A 136 -12.61 -13.83 -2.18
N GLY A 137 -13.65 -13.27 -2.80
CA GLY A 137 -15.06 -13.54 -2.45
C GLY A 137 -15.57 -12.86 -1.18
N THR A 138 -14.73 -12.06 -0.49
CA THR A 138 -15.12 -11.32 0.72
C THR A 138 -15.29 -9.84 0.41
N PRO A 139 -16.45 -9.22 0.69
CA PRO A 139 -16.64 -7.77 0.54
C PRO A 139 -15.57 -6.97 1.29
N THR A 140 -15.08 -5.88 0.69
CA THR A 140 -14.09 -5.04 1.36
C THR A 140 -14.74 -4.25 2.50
N PRO A 141 -14.10 -4.16 3.69
CA PRO A 141 -14.64 -3.39 4.82
C PRO A 141 -14.44 -1.87 4.67
N VAL A 142 -13.68 -1.46 3.68
CA VAL A 142 -13.38 -0.07 3.31
C VAL A 142 -13.51 0.07 1.79
N GLY A 143 -13.42 1.30 1.28
CA GLY A 143 -13.50 1.56 -0.15
C GLY A 143 -12.33 1.00 -0.96
N GLY A 144 -12.50 0.99 -2.28
CA GLY A 144 -11.58 0.34 -3.21
C GLY A 144 -10.23 1.04 -3.36
N CYS A 145 -10.09 2.30 -2.96
CA CYS A 145 -8.81 3.01 -2.94
C CYS A 145 -8.03 2.83 -1.63
N GLN A 146 -8.65 2.20 -0.62
CA GLN A 146 -8.08 1.99 0.72
C GLN A 146 -7.65 0.54 0.95
N PHE A 147 -8.40 -0.42 0.40
CA PHE A 147 -8.15 -1.83 0.66
C PHE A 147 -6.88 -2.33 -0.04
N LYS A 148 -6.03 -3.05 0.69
CA LYS A 148 -4.80 -3.65 0.14
C LYS A 148 -5.11 -4.96 -0.59
N ILE A 149 -4.56 -5.12 -1.80
CA ILE A 149 -4.53 -6.40 -2.53
C ILE A 149 -3.10 -6.93 -2.68
N ASN A 150 -2.97 -8.24 -2.82
CA ASN A 150 -1.72 -8.96 -2.96
C ASN A 150 -1.67 -9.72 -4.30
N ALA A 151 -0.49 -10.20 -4.67
CA ALA A 151 -0.33 -11.04 -5.86
C ALA A 151 -1.16 -12.31 -5.75
N GLY A 152 -1.91 -12.62 -6.81
CA GLY A 152 -2.78 -13.80 -6.91
C GLY A 152 -4.22 -13.56 -6.49
N ASP A 153 -4.51 -12.46 -5.79
CA ASP A 153 -5.88 -12.16 -5.33
C ASP A 153 -6.88 -12.11 -6.48
N GLN A 154 -8.09 -12.56 -6.20
CA GLN A 154 -9.25 -12.30 -7.04
C GLN A 154 -9.91 -11.00 -6.58
N VAL A 155 -9.98 -10.01 -7.45
CA VAL A 155 -10.69 -8.74 -7.20
C VAL A 155 -11.95 -8.76 -8.03
N SER A 156 -13.11 -8.49 -7.43
CA SER A 156 -14.38 -8.43 -8.15
C SER A 156 -15.09 -7.11 -7.94
N PHE A 157 -15.58 -6.54 -9.04
CA PHE A 157 -16.61 -5.50 -9.04
C PHE A 157 -17.90 -6.12 -9.56
N THR A 158 -18.94 -6.17 -8.72
CA THR A 158 -20.19 -6.85 -9.04
C THR A 158 -21.35 -5.87 -8.96
N TRP A 159 -22.07 -5.74 -10.06
CA TRP A 159 -23.32 -4.99 -10.09
C TRP A 159 -24.33 -5.67 -9.16
N THR A 160 -24.81 -4.92 -8.17
CA THR A 160 -25.64 -5.45 -7.07
C THR A 160 -26.85 -4.55 -6.88
N ALA A 161 -28.06 -5.09 -7.07
CA ALA A 161 -29.30 -4.38 -6.83
C ALA A 161 -29.46 -4.01 -5.34
N PHE A 162 -30.15 -2.91 -5.05
CA PHE A 162 -30.55 -2.53 -3.69
C PHE A 162 -31.61 -3.46 -3.09
#